data_AF-A0A536P8P4-F1
#
_entry.id   AF-A0A536P8P4-F1
#
_cell.length_a   1.000
_cell.length_b   1.000
_cell.length_c   1.000
_cell.angle_alpha   90.00
_cell.angle_beta   90.00
_cell.angle_gamma   90.00
#
_symmetry.space_group_name_H-M   'P 1'
#
loop_
_entity.id
_entity.type
_entity.pdbx_description
1 polymer ?
#
loop_
_entity_poly.entity_id
_entity_poly.type
_entity_poly.pdbx_seq_one_letter_code
_entity_poly.pdbx_strand_id
1 'polypeptide(L)' 'MPNERIIFAYDMHVDDKRISVSLATVELEPKGAGTRLVFTEQGAFLDGYDDAGSREHGTRELLDALGTVLGREPARA' A
#
# COMPACT_ATOMS: atom_id res chain seq x y z
N MET A 1 -4.20 4.43 -15.89
CA MET A 1 -5.51 4.09 -16.49
C MET A 1 -6.41 3.53 -15.40
N PRO A 2 -7.74 3.62 -15.55
CA PRO A 2 -8.67 2.91 -14.66
C PRO A 2 -8.33 1.42 -14.59
N ASN A 3 -8.55 0.80 -13.42
CA ASN A 3 -8.33 -0.64 -13.17
C ASN A 3 -6.91 -1.18 -13.38
N GLU A 4 -5.92 -0.32 -13.63
CA GLU A 4 -4.53 -0.75 -13.89
C GLU A 4 -3.54 -0.16 -12.89
N ARG A 5 -3.67 1.14 -12.58
CA ARG A 5 -2.66 1.83 -11.77
C ARG A 5 -3.22 2.98 -10.96
N ILE A 6 -2.79 3.06 -9.70
CA ILE A 6 -3.02 4.18 -8.81
C ILE A 6 -1.65 4.67 -8.32
N ILE A 7 -1.36 5.96 -8.51
CA ILE A 7 -0.16 6.61 -7.98
C ILE A 7 -0.63 7.70 -7.04
N PHE A 8 -0.10 7.71 -5.82
CA PHE A 8 -0.44 8.71 -4.83
C PHE A 8 0.75 9.04 -3.95
N ALA A 9 0.83 10.30 -3.53
CA ALA A 9 1.72 10.73 -2.49
C ALA A 9 0.96 10.79 -1.17
N TYR A 10 1.61 10.42 -0.08
CA TYR A 10 1.07 10.60 1.27
C TYR A 10 2.19 10.94 2.25
N ASP A 11 1.83 11.57 3.36
CA ASP A 11 2.71 11.77 4.50
C ASP A 11 2.16 11.05 5.72
N MET A 12 3.05 10.74 6.67
CA MET A 12 2.69 10.13 7.94
C MET A 12 3.13 11.01 9.07
N HIS A 13 2.25 11.12 10.05
CA HIS A 13 2.47 11.84 11.27
C HIS A 13 2.35 10.89 12.46
N VAL A 14 3.20 11.09 13.45
CA VAL A 14 3.01 10.62 14.82
C VAL A 14 2.85 11.87 15.66
N ASP A 15 1.66 12.03 16.24
CA ASP A 15 1.19 13.29 16.80
C ASP A 15 1.35 14.43 15.77
N ASP A 16 1.93 15.57 16.17
CA ASP A 16 2.15 16.71 15.28
C ASP A 16 3.45 16.60 14.45
N LYS A 17 4.22 15.51 14.60
CA LYS A 17 5.50 15.34 13.91
C LYS A 17 5.34 14.50 12.65
N ARG A 18 5.70 15.07 11.50
CA ARG A 18 5.83 14.31 10.25
C ARG A 18 7.04 13.38 10.33
N ILE A 19 6.81 12.08 10.18
CA ILE A 19 7.84 11.04 10.27
C ILE A 19 8.29 10.53 8.91
N SER A 20 7.41 10.57 7.89
CA SER A 20 7.76 10.17 6.54
C SER A 20 6.88 10.82 5.48
N VAL A 21 7.39 10.82 4.24
CA VAL A 21 6.63 11.12 3.03
C VAL A 21 6.93 10.01 2.03
N SER A 22 5.91 9.54 1.32
CA SER A 22 6.04 8.44 0.37
C SER A 22 5.33 8.75 -0.95
N LEU A 23 5.92 8.28 -2.04
CA LEU A 23 5.23 8.09 -3.32
C LEU A 23 4.93 6.59 -3.48
N ALA A 24 3.65 6.24 -3.44
CA ALA A 24 3.19 4.87 -3.62
C ALA A 24 2.64 4.65 -5.02
N THR A 25 2.95 3.50 -5.59
CA THR A 25 2.42 3.00 -6.87
C THR A 25 1.78 1.65 -6.63
N VAL A 26 0.49 1.56 -6.90
CA VAL A 26 -0.28 0.30 -6.93
C VAL A 26 -0.50 -0.07 -8.38
N GLU A 27 -0.04 -1.26 -8.77
CA GLU A 27 -0.24 -1.82 -10.09
C GLU A 27 -1.09 -3.09 -9.99
N LEU A 28 -2.09 -3.20 -10.86
CA LEU A 28 -3.05 -4.28 -10.90
C LEU A 28 -2.98 -4.96 -12.27
N GLU A 29 -2.71 -6.26 -12.26
CA GLU A 29 -2.63 -7.07 -13.48
C GLU A 29 -3.56 -8.29 -13.36
N PRO A 30 -4.32 -8.64 -14.40
CA PRO A 30 -5.04 -9.91 -14.44
C PRO A 30 -4.08 -11.10 -14.27
N LYS A 31 -4.40 -12.04 -13.39
CA LYS A 31 -3.62 -13.26 -13.18
C LYS A 31 -4.54 -14.46 -12.96
N GLY A 32 -4.85 -15.17 -14.05
CA GLY A 32 -5.79 -16.29 -14.01
C GLY A 32 -7.18 -15.81 -13.60
N ALA A 33 -7.77 -16.46 -12.59
CA ALA A 33 -9.06 -16.08 -12.03
C ALA A 33 -8.98 -14.92 -11.00
N GLY A 34 -7.80 -14.35 -10.77
CA GLY A 34 -7.58 -13.29 -9.79
C GLY A 34 -6.79 -12.11 -10.34
N THR A 35 -6.30 -11.28 -9.42
CA THR A 35 -5.47 -10.11 -9.72
C THR A 35 -4.12 -10.25 -9.03
N ARG A 36 -3.04 -9.92 -9.76
CA ARG A 36 -1.74 -9.66 -9.15
C ARG A 36 -1.67 -8.17 -8.81
N LEU A 37 -1.51 -7.88 -7.53
CA LEU A 37 -1.23 -6.54 -7.04
C LEU A 37 0.28 -6.39 -6.78
N VAL A 38 0.88 -5.35 -7.32
CA VAL A 38 2.25 -4.92 -6.97
C VAL A 38 2.15 -3.57 -6.27
N PHE A 39 2.60 -3.51 -5.01
CA PHE A 39 2.66 -2.29 -4.23
C PHE A 39 4.13 -1.87 -4.13
N THR A 40 4.47 -0.75 -4.77
CA THR A 40 5.81 -0.16 -4.70
C THR A 40 5.74 1.13 -3.91
N GLU A 41 6.58 1.28 -2.90
CA GLU A 41 6.63 2.49 -2.08
C GLU A 41 8.04 3.10 -2.08
N GLN A 42 8.11 4.37 -2.44
CA GLN A 42 9.33 5.18 -2.39
C GLN A 42 9.21 6.12 -1.19
N GLY A 43 9.71 5.68 -0.03
CA GLY A 43 9.61 6.42 1.23
C GLY A 43 10.86 7.22 1.57
N ALA A 44 10.65 8.43 2.11
CA ALA A 44 11.68 9.22 2.80
C ALA A 44 11.31 9.32 4.29
N PHE A 45 12.19 8.82 5.16
CA PHE A 45 12.03 8.89 6.61
C PHE A 45 12.82 10.08 7.15
N LEU A 46 12.17 10.87 8.02
CA LEU A 46 12.62 12.21 8.35
C LEU A 46 13.22 12.28 9.75
N ASP A 47 14.18 13.20 9.93
CA ASP A 47 14.69 13.63 11.23
C ASP A 47 15.14 12.51 12.17
N GLY A 48 15.82 11.50 11.61
CA GLY A 48 16.33 10.35 12.36
C GLY A 48 15.27 9.35 12.79
N TYR A 49 14.05 9.41 12.23
CA TYR A 49 13.06 8.37 12.40
C TYR A 49 13.59 7.06 11.78
N ASP A 50 13.87 6.08 12.64
CA ASP A 50 14.23 4.74 12.22
C ASP A 50 12.95 3.95 11.98
N ASP A 51 12.65 3.69 10.71
CA ASP A 51 11.51 2.86 10.34
C ASP A 51 11.69 1.42 10.82
N ALA A 52 12.92 0.91 10.86
CA ALA A 52 13.24 -0.48 11.19
C ALA A 52 12.38 -1.53 10.43
N GLY A 53 11.87 -1.19 9.24
CA GLY A 53 10.99 -2.04 8.44
C GLY A 53 9.51 -2.02 8.86
N SER A 54 9.13 -1.16 9.81
CA SER A 54 7.75 -0.98 10.27
C SER A 54 6.82 -0.64 9.11
N ARG A 55 7.25 0.21 8.17
CA ARG A 55 6.39 0.58 7.04
C ARG A 55 6.08 -0.59 6.14
N GLU A 56 7.09 -1.38 5.79
CA GLU A 56 6.87 -2.57 4.97
C GLU A 56 5.97 -3.59 5.69
N HIS A 57 6.18 -3.79 6.99
CA HIS A 57 5.35 -4.69 7.80
C HIS A 57 3.89 -4.24 7.86
N GLY A 58 3.63 -2.98 8.23
CA GLY A 58 2.26 -2.45 8.31
C GLY A 58 1.55 -2.46 6.95
N THR A 59 2.25 -2.16 5.85
CA THR A 59 1.68 -2.26 4.50
C THR A 59 1.28 -3.69 4.16
N ARG A 60 2.05 -4.71 4.57
CA ARG A 60 1.64 -6.12 4.39
C ARG A 60 0.37 -6.44 5.17
N GLU A 61 0.25 -5.99 6.41
CA GLU A 61 -0.98 -6.20 7.20
C GLU A 61 -2.22 -5.56 6.55
N LEU A 62 -2.08 -4.37 5.98
CA LEU A 62 -3.16 -3.71 5.23
C LEU A 62 -3.55 -4.51 3.97
N LEU A 63 -2.57 -5.09 3.26
CA LEU A 63 -2.83 -5.92 2.08
C LEU A 63 -3.46 -7.28 2.45
N ASP A 64 -3.10 -7.87 3.59
CA ASP A 64 -3.75 -9.08 4.11
C ASP A 64 -5.22 -8.80 4.51
N ALA A 65 -5.47 -7.65 5.15
CA ALA A 65 -6.82 -7.20 5.47
C ALA A 65 -7.65 -6.96 4.19
N LEU A 66 -7.06 -6.35 3.16
CA LEU A 66 -7.70 -6.20 1.84
C LEU A 66 -8.08 -7.56 1.24
N GLY A 67 -7.16 -8.52 1.26
CA GLY A 67 -7.43 -9.90 0.81
C GLY A 67 -8.57 -10.56 1.58
N THR A 68 -8.64 -10.33 2.90
CA THR A 68 -9.73 -10.83 3.75
C THR A 68 -11.08 -10.23 3.39
N VAL A 69 -11.14 -8.91 3.14
CA VAL A 69 -12.39 -8.23 2.75
C VAL A 69 -12.86 -8.73 1.39
N LEU A 70 -11.97 -8.76 0.39
CA LEU A 70 -12.32 -9.19 -0.96
C LEU A 70 -12.67 -10.69 -1.04
N GLY A 71 -12.04 -11.54 -0.22
CA GLY A 71 -12.37 -12.96 -0.15
C GLY A 71 -13.77 -13.26 0.42
N ARG A 72 -14.38 -12.29 1.12
CA ARG A 72 -15.78 -12.38 1.60
C ARG A 72 -16.79 -11.87 0.58
N GLU A 73 -16.35 -11.11 -0.42
CA GLU A 73 -17.21 -10.59 -1.47
C GLU A 73 -17.29 -11.61 -2.63
N PRO A 74 -18.49 -11.99 -3.09
CA PRO A 74 -18.60 -12.77 -4.32
C PRO A 74 -18.08 -11.94 -5.48
N ALA A 75 -17.30 -12.56 -6.37
CA ALA A 75 -16.83 -11.91 -7.59
C ALA A 75 -18.04 -11.34 -8.34
N ARG A 76 -18.12 -10.01 -8.45
CA ARG A 76 -19.18 -9.37 -9.24
C ARG A 76 -18.92 -9.66 -10.72
N ALA A 77 -19.93 -10.25 -11.36
CA ALA A 77 -19.96 -10.55 -12.79
C ALA A 77 -20.03 -9.27 -13.63
#